data_AF-A0A1M5KKX8-F1
#
_entry.id   AF-A0A1M5KKX8-F1
#
_cell.length_a   1.000
_cell.length_b   1.000
_cell.length_c   1.000
_cell.angle_alpha   90.00
_cell.angle_beta   90.00
_cell.angle_gamma   90.00
#
_symmetry.space_group_name_H-M   'P 1'
#
loop_
_entity.id
_entity.type
_entity.pdbx_description
1 polymer ?
#
loop_
_entity_poly.entity_id
_entity_poly.type
_entity_poly.pdbx_seq_one_letter_code
_entity_poly.pdbx_strand_id
1 'polypeptide(L)'
;MNRARQALALYRVTWTEVSLGWVPLLSSRRNDMPGALEVAAIPELIQALGDEKHFVTAHVLLTQLSAVRFESLPTWNGLTLHNNADGAVTIDPAQRGALKQRWQRWFVTSPRPATLP
;
A
#
# COMPACT_ATOMS: atom_id res chain seq x y z
N MET A 1 -21.50 0.86 6.43
CA MET A 1 -20.53 1.62 5.59
C MET A 1 -19.20 0.89 5.59
N ASN A 2 -18.64 0.52 4.43
CA ASN A 2 -17.44 -0.33 4.33
C ASN A 2 -16.19 0.37 4.94
N ARG A 3 -15.50 -0.26 5.89
CA ARG A 3 -14.33 0.30 6.60
C ARG A 3 -13.13 0.55 5.68
N ALA A 4 -12.91 -0.29 4.66
CA ALA A 4 -11.83 -0.11 3.69
C ALA A 4 -12.01 1.21 2.91
N ARG A 5 -13.22 1.49 2.43
CA ARG A 5 -13.52 2.74 1.71
C ARG A 5 -13.34 3.98 2.58
N GLN A 6 -13.67 3.90 3.87
CA GLN A 6 -13.43 4.99 4.81
C GLN A 6 -11.93 5.22 5.01
N ALA A 7 -11.15 4.17 5.21
CA ALA A 7 -9.70 4.26 5.35
C ALA A 7 -9.05 4.91 4.11
N LEU A 8 -9.43 4.48 2.91
CA LEU A 8 -8.92 5.04 1.66
C LEU A 8 -9.27 6.54 1.49
N ALA A 9 -10.43 6.98 1.96
CA ALA A 9 -10.83 8.38 1.91
C ALA A 9 -10.07 9.25 2.92
N LEU A 10 -9.77 8.70 4.11
CA LEU A 10 -9.19 9.41 5.24
C LEU A 10 -7.67 9.50 5.20
N TYR A 11 -7.01 8.43 4.78
CA TYR A 11 -5.57 8.34 4.79
C TYR A 11 -4.94 9.03 3.58
N ARG A 12 -3.78 9.62 3.82
CA ARG A 12 -2.85 10.09 2.80
C ARG A 12 -1.49 9.47 3.09
N VAL A 13 -0.82 9.05 2.01
CA VAL A 13 0.53 8.51 2.08
C VAL A 13 1.49 9.64 1.77
N THR A 14 2.42 9.89 2.68
CA THR A 14 3.65 10.63 2.40
C THR A 14 4.83 9.66 2.53
N TRP A 15 5.95 9.99 1.91
CA TRP A 15 7.14 9.15 1.94
C TRP A 15 8.25 9.88 2.68
N THR A 16 8.94 9.15 3.55
CA THR A 16 10.12 9.66 4.27
C THR A 16 11.32 8.80 3.94
N GLU A 17 12.40 9.47 3.54
CA GLU A 17 13.68 8.83 3.32
C GLU A 17 14.29 8.44 4.67
N VAL A 18 14.82 7.22 4.72
CA VAL A 18 15.60 6.70 5.83
C VAL A 18 16.89 6.10 5.28
N SER A 19 17.88 5.81 6.14
CA SER A 19 19.21 5.36 5.72
C SER A 19 19.23 4.14 4.78
N LEU A 20 18.14 3.37 4.71
CA LEU A 20 18.00 2.16 3.88
C LEU A 20 16.71 2.16 3.06
N GLY A 21 16.31 3.31 2.50
CA GLY A 21 15.23 3.43 1.53
C GLY A 21 14.09 4.34 1.99
N TRP A 22 12.86 3.94 1.67
CA TRP A 22 11.67 4.76 1.93
C TRP A 22 10.68 4.05 2.85
N VAL A 23 10.05 4.82 3.71
CA VAL A 23 8.97 4.35 4.58
C VAL A 23 7.74 5.24 4.36
N PRO A 24 6.54 4.66 4.15
CA PRO A 24 5.34 5.44 4.04
C PRO A 24 4.87 5.88 5.43
N LEU A 25 4.49 7.15 5.53
CA LEU A 25 3.76 7.69 6.66
C LEU A 25 2.29 7.83 6.27
N LEU A 26 1.41 7.18 7.04
CA LEU A 26 -0.04 7.35 6.89
C LEU A 26 -0.49 8.49 7.79
N SER A 27 -0.89 9.60 7.18
CA SER A 27 -1.55 10.70 7.89
C SER A 27 -3.06 10.61 7.64
N SER A 28 -3.85 10.66 8.71
CA SER A 28 -5.31 10.77 8.62
C SER A 28 -5.73 12.24 8.72
N ARG A 29 -6.71 12.66 7.91
CA ARG A 29 -7.31 14.01 8.02
C ARG A 29 -8.01 14.28 9.35
N ARG A 30 -8.28 13.24 10.13
CA ARG A 30 -8.82 13.32 11.49
C ARG A 30 -7.76 12.76 12.42
N ASN A 31 -7.57 13.36 13.59
CA ASN A 31 -6.73 12.78 14.66
C ASN A 31 -7.23 11.39 15.12
N ASP A 32 -8.40 10.97 14.65
CA ASP A 32 -8.89 9.61 14.74
C ASP A 32 -8.23 8.77 13.65
N MET A 33 -7.25 7.96 14.05
CA MET A 33 -6.82 6.81 13.29
C MET A 33 -8.07 5.91 13.13
N PRO A 34 -8.68 5.77 11.93
CA PRO A 34 -9.87 4.93 11.78
C PRO A 34 -9.58 3.56 12.37
N GLY A 35 -10.40 3.16 13.35
CA GLY A 35 -10.17 2.01 14.22
C GLY A 35 -9.67 0.80 13.44
N ALA A 36 -8.69 0.10 14.05
CA ALA A 36 -7.90 -1.00 13.48
C ALA A 36 -8.53 -1.60 12.23
N LEU A 37 -8.00 -1.23 11.06
CA LEU A 37 -8.40 -1.85 9.81
C LEU A 37 -8.11 -3.35 9.95
N GLU A 38 -9.09 -4.21 9.69
CA GLU A 38 -8.99 -5.64 9.95
C GLU A 38 -8.57 -6.39 8.68
N VAL A 39 -8.04 -7.62 8.83
CA VAL A 39 -7.70 -8.53 7.72
C VAL A 39 -8.89 -8.77 6.77
N ALA A 40 -10.12 -8.65 7.27
CA ALA A 40 -11.35 -8.74 6.46
C ALA A 40 -11.46 -7.67 5.37
N ALA A 41 -10.71 -6.55 5.46
CA ALA A 41 -10.70 -5.47 4.47
C ALA A 41 -9.79 -5.74 3.25
N ILE A 42 -8.97 -6.79 3.29
CA ILE A 42 -8.00 -7.10 2.23
C ILE A 42 -8.65 -7.21 0.84
N PRO A 43 -9.78 -7.92 0.63
CA PRO A 43 -10.39 -8.02 -0.70
C PRO A 43 -10.71 -6.66 -1.33
N GLU A 44 -11.25 -5.73 -0.54
CA GLU A 44 -11.58 -4.39 -1.03
C GLU A 44 -10.35 -3.52 -1.29
N LEU A 45 -9.31 -3.64 -0.47
CA LEU A 45 -8.04 -2.96 -0.73
C LEU A 45 -7.39 -3.47 -2.03
N ILE A 46 -7.47 -4.77 -2.31
CA ILE A 46 -7.00 -5.35 -3.58
C ILE A 46 -7.79 -4.77 -4.75
N GLN A 47 -9.10 -4.56 -4.61
CA GLN A 47 -9.87 -3.90 -5.66
C GLN A 47 -9.45 -2.44 -5.86
N ALA A 48 -9.18 -1.72 -4.77
CA ALA A 48 -8.74 -0.34 -4.77
C ALA A 48 -7.36 -0.11 -5.39
N LEU A 49 -6.52 -1.14 -5.54
CA LEU A 49 -5.28 -1.05 -6.32
C LEU A 49 -5.52 -0.66 -7.80
N GLY A 50 -6.73 -0.93 -8.32
CA GLY A 50 -7.12 -0.53 -9.67
C GLY A 50 -7.61 0.92 -9.79
N ASP A 51 -7.80 1.62 -8.67
CA ASP A 51 -8.26 3.00 -8.64
C ASP A 51 -7.07 3.96 -8.58
N GLU A 52 -7.03 4.93 -9.49
CA GLU A 52 -5.92 5.88 -9.60
C GLU A 52 -5.63 6.66 -8.31
N LYS A 53 -6.69 7.10 -7.65
CA LYS A 53 -6.62 7.95 -6.48
C LYS A 53 -6.25 7.15 -5.23
N HIS A 54 -6.63 5.88 -5.18
CA HIS A 54 -6.52 5.05 -3.99
C HIS A 54 -5.40 4.01 -4.06
N PHE A 55 -4.79 3.81 -5.23
CA PHE A 55 -3.76 2.80 -5.49
C PHE A 55 -2.65 2.75 -4.44
N VAL A 56 -1.96 3.86 -4.20
CA VAL A 56 -0.80 3.90 -3.29
C VAL A 56 -1.24 3.63 -1.84
N THR A 57 -2.34 4.26 -1.41
CA THR A 57 -2.89 4.04 -0.07
C THR A 57 -3.33 2.60 0.14
N ALA A 58 -4.00 2.01 -0.85
CA ALA A 58 -4.40 0.61 -0.82
C ALA A 58 -3.20 -0.33 -0.69
N HIS A 59 -2.13 -0.07 -1.46
CA HIS A 59 -0.91 -0.86 -1.38
C HIS A 59 -0.24 -0.77 -0.01
N VAL A 60 -0.12 0.44 0.55
CA VAL A 60 0.48 0.64 1.88
C VAL A 60 -0.31 -0.08 2.98
N LEU A 61 -1.64 0.07 2.96
CA LEU A 61 -2.51 -0.60 3.92
C LEU A 61 -2.46 -2.13 3.77
N LEU A 62 -2.40 -2.64 2.54
CA LEU A 62 -2.24 -4.08 2.31
C LEU A 62 -0.94 -4.60 2.91
N THR A 63 0.19 -3.93 2.69
CA THR A 63 1.47 -4.32 3.28
C THR A 63 1.41 -4.34 4.80
N GLN A 64 0.82 -3.31 5.44
CA GLN A 64 0.70 -3.24 6.90
C GLN A 64 -0.23 -4.30 7.51
N LEU A 65 -1.32 -4.66 6.81
CA LEU A 65 -2.26 -5.68 7.26
C LEU A 65 -1.80 -7.11 6.95
N SER A 66 -0.96 -7.25 5.93
CA SER A 66 -0.41 -8.52 5.53
C SER A 66 0.77 -8.89 6.42
N ALA A 67 0.98 -10.19 6.63
CA ALA A 67 2.24 -10.70 7.18
C ALA A 67 3.34 -10.81 6.11
N VAL A 68 3.24 -10.06 5.00
CA VAL A 68 4.28 -10.01 3.98
C VAL A 68 5.49 -9.29 4.56
N ARG A 69 6.68 -9.83 4.33
CA ARG A 69 7.94 -9.25 4.73
C ARG A 69 8.07 -7.83 4.16
N PHE A 70 8.50 -6.92 5.01
CA PHE A 70 8.80 -5.55 4.61
C PHE A 70 10.08 -5.51 3.77
N GLU A 71 10.00 -4.85 2.61
CA GLU A 71 11.11 -4.59 1.69
C GLU A 71 11.09 -3.10 1.34
N SER A 72 12.16 -2.37 1.64
CA SER A 72 12.29 -0.93 1.33
C SER A 72 13.19 -0.63 0.13
N LEU A 73 13.98 -1.61 -0.34
CA LEU A 73 14.92 -1.50 -1.46
C LEU A 73 15.02 -2.83 -2.24
N PRO A 74 15.18 -2.79 -3.57
CA PRO A 74 15.19 -1.59 -4.43
C PRO A 74 13.78 -1.00 -4.65
N THR A 75 12.74 -1.76 -4.30
CA THR A 75 11.33 -1.34 -4.36
C THR A 75 10.71 -1.42 -2.98
N TRP A 76 9.66 -0.63 -2.74
CA TRP A 76 8.85 -0.73 -1.55
C TRP A 76 7.81 -1.84 -1.70
N ASN A 77 8.06 -3.05 -1.21
CA ASN A 77 7.19 -4.22 -1.37
C ASN A 77 6.68 -4.42 -2.82
N GLY A 78 7.55 -4.16 -3.81
CA GLY A 78 7.24 -4.24 -5.23
C GLY A 78 6.75 -2.96 -5.90
N LEU A 79 6.56 -1.87 -5.14
CA LEU A 79 6.28 -0.53 -5.64
C LEU A 79 7.58 0.22 -5.89
N THR A 80 7.84 0.58 -7.15
CA THR A 80 8.96 1.45 -7.52
C THR A 80 8.61 2.90 -7.21
N LEU A 81 9.50 3.54 -6.46
CA LEU A 81 9.45 4.95 -6.09
C LEU A 81 10.56 5.68 -6.86
N HIS A 82 10.23 6.80 -7.49
CA HIS A 82 11.20 7.67 -8.15
C HIS A 82 11.42 8.91 -7.31
N ASN A 83 12.68 9.20 -6.97
CA ASN A 83 13.03 10.41 -6.26
C ASN A 83 13.34 11.52 -7.26
N ASN A 84 12.67 12.65 -7.12
CA ASN A 84 12.99 13.86 -7.84
C ASN A 84 14.11 14.63 -7.11
N ALA A 85 14.79 15.54 -7.80
CA ALA A 85 15.87 16.34 -7.21
C ALA A 85 15.42 17.26 -6.06
N ASP A 86 14.11 17.51 -5.94
CA ASP A 86 13.48 18.28 -4.86
C ASP A 86 13.08 17.41 -3.64
N GLY A 87 13.40 16.12 -3.66
CA GLY A 87 13.03 15.16 -2.62
C GLY A 87 11.59 14.66 -2.72
N ALA A 88 10.84 15.05 -3.76
CA ALA A 88 9.50 14.53 -3.98
C ALA A 88 9.54 13.09 -4.54
N VAL A 89 8.69 12.23 -3.99
CA VAL A 89 8.50 10.88 -4.51
C VAL A 89 7.42 10.87 -5.57
N THR A 90 7.78 10.41 -6.78
CA THR A 90 6.84 10.13 -7.87
C THR A 90 6.67 8.62 -8.03
N ILE A 91 5.45 8.22 -8.39
CA ILE A 91 5.06 6.81 -8.55
C ILE A 91 4.37 6.70 -9.90
N ASP A 92 4.88 5.82 -10.75
CA ASP A 92 4.26 5.53 -12.04
C ASP A 92 2.90 4.81 -11.86
N PRO A 93 1.77 5.42 -12.29
CA PRO A 93 0.45 4.79 -12.21
C PRO A 93 0.32 3.49 -13.04
N ALA A 94 1.21 3.24 -14.01
CA ALA A 94 1.20 2.00 -14.78
C ALA A 94 1.47 0.76 -13.91
N GLN A 95 2.14 0.92 -12.76
CA GLN A 95 2.42 -0.17 -11.81
C GLN A 95 1.15 -0.77 -11.17
N ARG A 96 0.02 -0.05 -11.20
CA ARG A 96 -1.28 -0.46 -10.62
C ARG A 96 -1.69 -1.87 -11.02
N GLY A 97 -1.67 -2.16 -12.31
CA GLY A 97 -2.13 -3.43 -12.86
C GLY A 97 -1.29 -4.60 -12.37
N ALA A 98 0.03 -4.46 -12.46
CA ALA A 98 0.98 -5.47 -12.00
C ALA A 98 0.86 -5.72 -10.50
N LEU A 99 0.85 -4.67 -9.67
CA LEU A 99 0.70 -4.82 -8.22
C LEU A 99 -0.63 -5.44 -7.83
N LYS A 100 -1.74 -5.06 -8.48
CA LYS A 100 -3.04 -5.68 -8.24
C LYS A 100 -2.99 -7.19 -8.49
N GLN A 101 -2.39 -7.62 -9.60
CA GLN A 101 -2.24 -9.05 -9.91
C GLN A 101 -1.40 -9.78 -8.87
N ARG A 102 -0.28 -9.20 -8.41
CA ARG A 102 0.56 -9.81 -7.37
C ARG A 102 -0.19 -10.00 -6.06
N TRP A 103 -0.93 -8.99 -5.62
CA TRP A 103 -1.78 -9.09 -4.43
C TRP A 103 -2.93 -10.08 -4.58
N GLN A 104 -3.56 -10.16 -5.76
CA GLN A 104 -4.57 -11.18 -6.05
C GLN A 104 -4.00 -12.60 -5.94
N ARG A 105 -2.82 -12.85 -6.54
CA ARG A 105 -2.12 -14.14 -6.43
C ARG A 105 -1.77 -14.47 -4.99
N TRP A 106 -1.24 -13.50 -4.24
CA TRP A 106 -0.94 -13.66 -2.82
C TRP A 106 -2.19 -14.05 -2.03
N PHE A 107 -3.32 -13.39 -2.28
CA PHE A 107 -4.56 -13.58 -1.52
C PHE A 107 -5.19 -14.97 -1.70
N VAL A 108 -5.10 -15.54 -2.90
CA VAL A 108 -5.67 -16.87 -3.22
C VAL A 108 -4.71 -18.03 -2.91
N THR A 109 -3.43 -17.76 -2.65
CA THR A 109 -2.44 -18.80 -2.31
C THR A 109 -2.63 -19.27 -0.86
N SER A 110 -2.60 -20.60 -0.64
CA SER A 110 -2.69 -21.21 0.69
C SER A 110 -1.55 -22.22 0.91
N PRO A 111 -0.70 -22.06 1.97
CA PRO A 111 -0.69 -20.92 2.89
C PRO A 111 -0.26 -19.63 2.18
N ARG A 112 -0.70 -18.47 2.70
CA ARG A 112 -0.28 -17.18 2.13
C ARG A 112 1.23 -17.03 2.23
N PRO A 113 1.95 -16.70 1.15
CA PRO A 113 3.40 -16.58 1.19
C PRO A 113 3.83 -15.35 1.99
N ALA A 114 5.04 -15.42 2.56
CA ALA A 114 5.66 -14.32 3.30
C ALA A 114 6.18 -13.20 2.37
N THR A 115 6.15 -13.39 1.05
CA THR A 115 6.57 -12.40 0.04
C THR A 115 5.47 -12.24 -1.00
N LEU A 116 5.46 -11.10 -1.70
CA LEU A 116 4.58 -10.87 -2.85
C LEU A 116 5.12 -11.62 -4.08
N PRO A 117 4.36 -12.57 -4.67
CA PRO A 117 4.76 -13.32 -5.86
C PRO A 117 4.64 -12.48 -7.14
#